data_AF-A0A521NMG9-F1
#
_entry.id   AF-A0A521NMG9-F1
#
_cell.length_a   1.000
_cell.length_b   1.000
_cell.length_c   1.000
_cell.angle_alpha   90.00
_cell.angle_beta   90.00
_cell.angle_gamma   90.00
#
_symmetry.space_group_name_H-M   'P 1'
#
loop_
_entity.id
_entity.type
_entity.pdbx_description
1 polymer ?
#
loop_
_entity_poly.entity_id
_entity_poly.type
_entity_poly.pdbx_seq_one_letter_code
_entity_poly.pdbx_strand_id
1 'polypeptide(L)'
;MQTVSSKARSRLQRLAVIAAVFSAGLLSGAGQTMPDGRPTPSGQPVPRWLSLKSDEVRARFGPGLDYRILWEYRASGLPVQVVAETAEWRKICDPEGGVAWVHRSVVSSRRSAFNASDAEVPIRAAPSATAPLRARLSPHALVALEDCEDGWCEVRVRRMRGFVRQQDVFGAQERALCNAARVAGPGR
;
A
#
# COMPACT_ATOMS: atom_id res chain seq x y z
N MET A 1 9.56 -87.91 16.88
CA MET A 1 8.76 -88.35 18.04
C MET A 1 8.13 -87.12 18.69
N GLN A 2 6.77 -87.11 18.75
CA GLN A 2 5.88 -86.53 19.78
C GLN A 2 6.04 -85.04 20.15
N THR A 3 5.14 -84.15 19.69
CA THR A 3 3.93 -83.58 20.40
C THR A 3 4.28 -82.87 21.71
N VAL A 4 3.92 -81.59 21.92
CA VAL A 4 2.70 -81.09 22.63
C VAL A 4 2.52 -79.59 22.27
N SER A 5 1.45 -79.13 21.59
CA SER A 5 0.11 -78.69 22.08
C SER A 5 0.07 -77.49 23.04
N SER A 6 -0.64 -76.42 22.67
CA SER A 6 -1.61 -75.65 23.51
C SER A 6 -1.90 -74.27 22.88
N LYS A 7 -2.87 -74.18 21.97
CA LYS A 7 -4.17 -73.49 22.10
C LYS A 7 -4.24 -72.23 23.01
N ALA A 8 -4.63 -71.16 22.32
CA ALA A 8 -5.72 -70.23 22.64
C ALA A 8 -5.45 -69.08 23.62
N ARG A 9 -5.64 -67.85 23.11
CA ARG A 9 -6.80 -67.02 23.49
C ARG A 9 -7.08 -65.97 22.42
N SER A 10 -8.27 -66.07 21.86
CA SER A 10 -8.94 -65.08 21.03
C SER A 10 -9.33 -63.84 21.84
N ARG A 11 -9.49 -62.71 21.15
CA ARG A 11 -10.59 -61.73 21.25
C ARG A 11 -10.18 -60.48 20.44
N LEU A 12 -10.68 -60.37 19.21
CA LEU A 12 -11.85 -59.55 18.84
C LEU A 12 -11.56 -58.04 18.85
N GLN A 13 -11.30 -57.56 17.63
CA GLN A 13 -11.77 -56.31 17.02
C GLN A 13 -12.61 -55.38 17.90
N ARG A 14 -12.21 -54.10 17.96
CA ARG A 14 -13.15 -52.96 18.01
C ARG A 14 -12.69 -51.88 17.03
N LEU A 15 -13.61 -51.54 16.13
CA LEU A 15 -13.58 -50.48 15.12
C LEU A 15 -13.83 -49.09 15.71
N ALA A 16 -13.40 -48.07 14.95
CA ALA A 16 -13.85 -46.66 14.90
C ALA A 16 -13.44 -45.78 16.11
N VAL A 17 -12.99 -44.52 15.93
CA VAL A 17 -13.64 -43.42 15.20
C VAL A 17 -12.58 -42.46 14.64
N ILE A 18 -12.56 -42.23 13.31
CA ILE A 18 -11.90 -41.06 12.72
C ILE A 18 -12.93 -39.95 12.71
N ALA A 19 -12.82 -39.01 13.65
CA ALA A 19 -13.63 -37.80 13.66
C ALA A 19 -13.08 -36.83 12.61
N ALA A 20 -13.73 -36.77 11.44
CA ALA A 20 -13.49 -35.73 10.45
C ALA A 20 -14.08 -34.41 10.97
N VAL A 21 -13.25 -33.59 11.60
CA VAL A 21 -13.58 -32.21 11.95
C VAL A 21 -13.52 -31.39 10.67
N PHE A 22 -14.66 -31.27 9.97
CA PHE A 22 -14.85 -30.24 8.95
C PHE A 22 -14.99 -28.89 9.65
N SER A 23 -13.85 -28.23 9.92
CA SER A 23 -13.83 -26.82 10.29
C SER A 23 -14.33 -26.00 9.11
N ALA A 24 -15.63 -25.68 9.10
CA ALA A 24 -16.19 -24.63 8.26
C ALA A 24 -15.51 -23.31 8.66
N GLY A 25 -14.44 -22.95 7.95
CA GLY A 25 -13.77 -21.68 8.11
C GLY A 25 -14.74 -20.55 7.78
N LEU A 26 -15.12 -19.80 8.81
CA LEU A 26 -15.75 -18.50 8.66
C LEU A 26 -14.81 -17.61 7.84
N LEU A 27 -15.09 -17.44 6.56
CA LEU A 27 -14.51 -16.38 5.74
C LEU A 27 -15.07 -15.06 6.25
N SER A 28 -14.50 -14.54 7.34
CA SER A 28 -14.67 -13.15 7.73
C SER A 28 -14.05 -12.30 6.64
N GLY A 29 -14.86 -11.89 5.66
CA GLY A 29 -14.53 -10.78 4.78
C GLY A 29 -14.43 -9.53 5.64
N ALA A 30 -13.25 -9.28 6.23
CA ALA A 30 -12.97 -8.06 6.95
C ALA A 30 -13.06 -6.91 5.93
N GLY A 31 -14.20 -6.21 5.94
CA GLY A 31 -14.36 -4.98 5.18
C GLY A 31 -13.24 -4.00 5.57
N GLN A 32 -12.66 -3.33 4.59
CA GLN A 32 -11.60 -2.36 4.83
C GLN A 32 -12.15 -1.21 5.67
N THR A 33 -11.51 -0.91 6.80
CA THR A 33 -11.89 0.19 7.70
C THR A 33 -10.87 1.32 7.65
N MET A 34 -11.35 2.55 7.87
CA MET A 34 -10.50 3.71 8.11
C MET A 34 -9.90 3.67 9.53
N PRO A 35 -8.87 4.47 9.83
CA PRO A 35 -8.28 4.54 11.17
C PRO A 35 -9.25 4.90 12.30
N ASP A 36 -10.42 5.46 11.99
CA ASP A 36 -11.49 5.78 12.95
C ASP A 36 -12.53 4.65 13.13
N GLY A 37 -12.28 3.46 12.55
CA GLY A 37 -13.12 2.27 12.65
C GLY A 37 -14.30 2.21 11.68
N ARG A 38 -14.59 3.29 10.93
CA ARG A 38 -15.69 3.29 9.95
C ARG A 38 -15.29 2.51 8.68
N PRO A 39 -16.23 1.87 7.97
CA PRO A 39 -15.95 1.27 6.68
C PRO A 39 -15.45 2.30 5.68
N THR A 40 -14.56 1.88 4.79
CA THR A 40 -14.08 2.70 3.67
C THR A 40 -15.18 2.80 2.60
N PRO A 41 -15.66 4.02 2.24
CA PRO A 41 -16.69 4.16 1.20
C PRO A 41 -16.26 3.63 -0.17
N SER A 42 -14.95 3.54 -0.44
CA SER A 42 -14.44 2.94 -1.68
C SER A 42 -14.22 1.43 -1.62
N GLY A 43 -14.31 0.81 -0.44
CA GLY A 43 -13.91 -0.58 -0.20
C GLY A 43 -12.41 -0.84 -0.37
N GLN A 44 -11.59 0.20 -0.51
CA GLN A 44 -10.14 0.11 -0.68
C GLN A 44 -9.43 0.37 0.65
N PRO A 45 -8.25 -0.22 0.88
CA PRO A 45 -7.47 0.02 2.10
C PRO A 45 -7.21 1.50 2.37
N VAL A 46 -7.15 1.86 3.65
CA VAL A 46 -6.69 3.17 4.13
C VAL A 46 -5.71 2.91 5.28
N PRO A 47 -4.45 3.38 5.20
CA PRO A 47 -3.90 4.23 4.14
C PRO A 47 -3.62 3.48 2.83
N ARG A 48 -3.52 4.22 1.73
CA ARG A 48 -3.02 3.71 0.44
C ARG A 48 -2.45 4.82 -0.43
N TRP A 49 -1.66 4.44 -1.43
CA TRP A 49 -1.09 5.36 -2.38
C TRP A 49 -2.00 5.56 -3.60
N LEU A 50 -2.18 6.81 -3.97
CA LEU A 50 -2.72 7.23 -5.26
C LEU A 50 -1.77 8.26 -5.87
N SER A 51 -1.95 8.56 -7.15
CA SER A 51 -1.25 9.67 -7.80
C SER A 51 -2.26 10.71 -8.30
N LEU A 52 -1.89 11.98 -8.22
CA LEU A 52 -2.61 13.04 -8.93
C LEU A 52 -2.56 12.71 -10.44
N LYS A 53 -3.68 12.82 -11.14
CA LYS A 53 -3.73 12.50 -12.59
C LYS A 53 -4.07 13.69 -13.48
N SER A 54 -4.19 14.86 -12.89
CA SER A 54 -4.47 16.12 -13.58
C SER A 54 -3.30 17.07 -13.34
N ASP A 55 -3.00 17.93 -14.32
CA ASP A 55 -1.89 18.87 -14.23
C ASP A 55 -2.14 19.90 -13.13
N GLU A 56 -3.39 20.32 -12.94
CA GLU A 56 -3.81 21.22 -11.86
C GLU A 56 -4.80 20.51 -10.94
N VAL A 57 -4.49 20.48 -9.63
CA VAL A 57 -5.37 19.90 -8.61
C VAL A 57 -5.51 20.85 -7.43
N ARG A 58 -6.73 21.31 -7.18
CA ARG A 58 -7.05 22.20 -6.05
C ARG A 58 -7.25 21.40 -4.77
N ALA A 59 -6.33 21.59 -3.82
CA ALA A 59 -6.36 21.01 -2.49
C ALA A 59 -7.27 21.84 -1.60
N ARG A 60 -8.19 21.21 -0.86
CA ARG A 60 -9.22 21.90 -0.08
C ARG A 60 -9.14 21.59 1.40
N PHE A 61 -9.69 22.52 2.20
CA PHE A 61 -9.76 22.38 3.66
C PHE A 61 -10.71 21.26 4.12
N GLY A 62 -11.74 20.96 3.36
CA GLY A 62 -12.72 19.92 3.70
C GLY A 62 -13.25 19.18 2.47
N PRO A 63 -14.05 18.11 2.69
CA PRO A 63 -14.55 17.22 1.65
C PRO A 63 -15.77 17.82 0.92
N GLY A 64 -15.58 18.94 0.23
CA GLY A 64 -16.64 19.64 -0.50
C GLY A 64 -16.13 20.79 -1.36
N LEU A 65 -16.94 21.23 -2.33
CA LEU A 65 -16.59 22.32 -3.24
C LEU A 65 -16.74 23.71 -2.60
N ASP A 66 -17.50 23.81 -1.53
CA ASP A 66 -17.75 24.97 -0.67
C ASP A 66 -16.58 25.26 0.29
N TYR A 67 -15.75 24.27 0.58
CA TYR A 67 -14.54 24.48 1.39
C TYR A 67 -13.49 25.28 0.63
N ARG A 68 -12.87 26.25 1.32
CA ARG A 68 -11.77 27.05 0.77
C ARG A 68 -10.64 26.17 0.22
N ILE A 69 -10.04 26.65 -0.87
CA ILE A 69 -8.81 26.09 -1.44
C ILE A 69 -7.66 26.46 -0.49
N LEU A 70 -6.80 25.49 -0.19
CA LEU A 70 -5.60 25.69 0.60
C LEU A 70 -4.41 26.00 -0.32
N TRP A 71 -4.24 25.22 -1.38
CA TRP A 71 -3.24 25.39 -2.42
C TRP A 71 -3.64 24.61 -3.67
N GLU A 72 -2.84 24.74 -4.73
CA GLU A 72 -3.02 24.03 -5.99
C GLU A 72 -1.74 23.27 -6.34
N TYR A 73 -1.86 21.97 -6.60
CA TYR A 73 -0.76 21.17 -7.13
C TYR A 73 -0.64 21.40 -8.64
N ARG A 74 0.60 21.46 -9.12
CA ARG A 74 0.96 21.59 -10.55
C ARG A 74 1.86 20.44 -11.01
N ALA A 75 1.49 19.22 -10.61
CA ALA A 75 2.33 18.03 -10.78
C ALA A 75 1.47 16.77 -11.01
N SER A 76 1.18 16.49 -12.29
CA SER A 76 0.57 15.21 -12.66
C SER A 76 1.54 14.07 -12.37
N GLY A 77 1.01 12.98 -11.80
CA GLY A 77 1.78 11.84 -11.33
C GLY A 77 2.36 12.02 -9.93
N LEU A 78 2.17 13.14 -9.22
CA LEU A 78 2.62 13.29 -7.85
C LEU A 78 1.94 12.23 -6.95
N PRO A 79 2.69 11.34 -6.29
CA PRO A 79 2.11 10.40 -5.35
C PRO A 79 1.60 11.15 -4.12
N VAL A 80 0.46 10.71 -3.60
CA VAL A 80 -0.15 11.21 -2.37
C VAL A 80 -0.74 10.03 -1.60
N GLN A 81 -0.61 10.05 -0.27
CA GLN A 81 -1.15 8.97 0.54
C GLN A 81 -2.55 9.33 1.01
N VAL A 82 -3.55 8.52 0.65
CA VAL A 82 -4.89 8.64 1.19
C VAL A 82 -4.86 8.15 2.63
N VAL A 83 -5.19 9.02 3.59
CA VAL A 83 -5.21 8.72 5.04
C VAL A 83 -6.63 8.67 5.62
N ALA A 84 -7.61 9.21 4.90
CA ALA A 84 -9.04 9.06 5.17
C ALA A 84 -9.84 9.38 3.90
N GLU A 85 -11.14 9.08 3.89
CA GLU A 85 -11.97 9.32 2.72
C GLU A 85 -13.46 9.49 3.04
N THR A 86 -14.19 10.10 2.09
CA THR A 86 -15.65 10.04 1.98
C THR A 86 -16.02 9.34 0.67
N ALA A 87 -17.29 9.32 0.27
CA ALA A 87 -17.69 8.76 -1.02
C ALA A 87 -16.93 9.44 -2.20
N GLU A 88 -16.87 10.77 -2.19
CA GLU A 88 -16.33 11.57 -3.30
C GLU A 88 -14.94 12.15 -3.04
N TRP A 89 -14.51 12.24 -1.77
CA TRP A 89 -13.29 12.97 -1.41
C TRP A 89 -12.25 12.07 -0.76
N ARG A 90 -10.98 12.38 -1.00
CA ARG A 90 -9.82 11.72 -0.41
C ARG A 90 -9.07 12.73 0.43
N LYS A 91 -8.86 12.41 1.70
CA LYS A 91 -7.96 13.15 2.57
C LYS A 91 -6.56 12.62 2.35
N ILE A 92 -5.69 13.47 1.83
CA ILE A 92 -4.35 13.11 1.39
C ILE A 92 -3.27 13.67 2.31
N CYS A 93 -2.15 12.96 2.39
CA CYS A 93 -0.86 13.41 2.91
C CYS A 93 0.07 13.56 1.70
N ASP A 94 0.68 14.74 1.54
CA ASP A 94 1.59 15.04 0.44
C ASP A 94 3.07 14.95 0.87
N PRO A 95 4.04 15.10 -0.06
CA PRO A 95 5.47 15.00 0.26
C PRO A 95 5.98 16.02 1.28
N GLU A 96 5.31 17.16 1.41
CA GLU A 96 5.65 18.21 2.39
C GLU A 96 4.98 17.96 3.76
N GLY A 97 4.26 16.84 3.90
CA GLY A 97 3.49 16.52 5.11
C GLY A 97 2.23 17.38 5.26
N GLY A 98 1.83 18.07 4.19
CA GLY A 98 0.56 18.78 4.09
C GLY A 98 -0.61 17.79 4.06
N VAL A 99 -1.71 18.19 4.69
CA VAL A 99 -2.96 17.42 4.71
C VAL A 99 -4.04 18.20 4.01
N ALA A 100 -4.71 17.61 3.03
CA ALA A 100 -5.78 18.27 2.30
C ALA A 100 -6.82 17.29 1.76
N TRP A 101 -7.94 17.83 1.28
CA TRP A 101 -8.96 17.07 0.57
C TRP A 101 -8.87 17.30 -0.93
N VAL A 102 -8.89 16.22 -1.70
CA VAL A 102 -9.00 16.24 -3.16
C VAL A 102 -10.15 15.37 -3.62
N HIS A 103 -10.79 15.75 -4.72
CA HIS A 103 -11.90 14.97 -5.27
C HIS A 103 -11.37 13.66 -5.87
N ARG A 104 -12.13 12.56 -5.79
CA ARG A 104 -11.70 11.25 -6.32
C ARG A 104 -11.45 11.29 -7.84
N SER A 105 -12.08 12.21 -8.56
CA SER A 105 -11.93 12.33 -10.01
C SER A 105 -10.58 12.87 -10.47
N VAL A 106 -9.75 13.43 -9.57
CA VAL A 106 -8.43 13.99 -9.90
C VAL A 106 -7.26 13.11 -9.43
N VAL A 107 -7.57 11.90 -8.93
CA VAL A 107 -6.58 10.89 -8.53
C VAL A 107 -6.71 9.60 -9.36
N SER A 108 -5.65 8.81 -9.39
CA SER A 108 -5.61 7.48 -10.00
C SER A 108 -4.84 6.48 -9.15
N SER A 109 -5.12 5.19 -9.34
CA SER A 109 -4.38 4.09 -8.72
C SER A 109 -3.03 3.79 -9.39
N ARG A 110 -2.66 4.49 -10.47
CA ARG A 110 -1.33 4.36 -11.06
C ARG A 110 -0.31 4.83 -10.04
N ARG A 111 0.58 3.94 -9.63
CA ARG A 111 1.60 4.25 -8.64
C ARG A 111 2.76 5.01 -9.26
N SER A 112 3.31 5.92 -8.48
CA SER A 112 4.52 6.65 -8.80
C SER A 112 5.34 6.83 -7.52
N ALA A 113 6.62 7.14 -7.71
CA ALA A 113 7.52 7.58 -6.68
C ALA A 113 8.02 8.99 -6.99
N PHE A 114 8.29 9.75 -5.93
CA PHE A 114 8.80 11.10 -5.97
C PHE A 114 10.09 11.19 -5.16
N ASN A 115 11.13 11.79 -5.72
CA ASN A 115 12.31 12.14 -4.94
C ASN A 115 12.04 13.41 -4.13
N ALA A 116 11.67 13.23 -2.86
CA ALA A 116 11.39 14.34 -1.94
C ALA A 116 12.67 14.96 -1.32
N SER A 117 13.85 14.44 -1.65
CA SER A 117 15.13 14.93 -1.12
C SER A 117 15.86 15.84 -2.11
N ASP A 118 16.83 16.60 -1.59
CA ASP A 118 17.74 17.42 -2.40
C ASP A 118 18.90 16.61 -3.02
N ALA A 119 18.98 15.31 -2.73
CA ALA A 119 20.01 14.41 -3.24
C ALA A 119 19.46 13.50 -4.36
N GLU A 120 20.35 13.02 -5.23
CA GLU A 120 19.97 12.04 -6.24
C GLU A 120 19.76 10.64 -5.64
N VAL A 121 18.65 9.98 -5.99
CA VAL A 121 18.38 8.60 -5.57
C VAL A 121 18.92 7.62 -6.62
N PRO A 122 19.75 6.64 -6.25
CA PRO A 122 20.30 5.68 -7.21
C PRO A 122 19.22 4.69 -7.69
N ILE A 123 19.07 4.56 -9.01
CA ILE A 123 18.28 3.50 -9.65
C ILE A 123 19.26 2.39 -10.03
N ARG A 124 19.08 1.21 -9.42
CA ARG A 124 19.96 0.05 -9.53
C ARG A 124 19.45 -0.98 -10.54
N ALA A 125 20.34 -1.83 -11.04
CA ALA A 125 19.98 -2.88 -11.99
C ALA A 125 19.20 -4.06 -11.38
N ALA A 126 19.28 -4.24 -10.06
CA ALA A 126 18.67 -5.31 -9.28
C ALA A 126 18.33 -4.77 -7.87
N PRO A 127 17.46 -5.43 -7.09
CA PRO A 127 17.08 -5.02 -5.73
C PRO A 127 18.22 -5.30 -4.72
N SER A 128 19.36 -4.64 -4.91
CA SER A 128 20.54 -4.76 -4.06
C SER A 128 21.36 -3.47 -4.06
N ALA A 129 21.93 -3.16 -2.89
CA ALA A 129 22.76 -1.97 -2.68
C ALA A 129 24.05 -1.98 -3.52
N THR A 130 24.57 -3.18 -3.80
CA THR A 130 25.82 -3.40 -4.55
C THR A 130 25.58 -3.62 -6.04
N ALA A 131 24.32 -3.69 -6.48
CA ALA A 131 24.01 -3.85 -7.89
C ALA A 131 24.53 -2.65 -8.72
N PRO A 132 24.88 -2.86 -10.00
CA PRO A 132 25.30 -1.79 -10.89
C PRO A 132 24.28 -0.64 -10.92
N LEU A 133 24.78 0.59 -10.94
CA LEU A 133 23.96 1.78 -11.13
C LEU A 133 23.46 1.83 -12.58
N ARG A 134 22.14 2.00 -12.76
CA ARG A 134 21.50 2.18 -14.08
C ARG A 134 21.27 3.64 -14.41
N ALA A 135 20.78 4.38 -13.43
CA ALA A 135 20.43 5.79 -13.56
C ALA A 135 20.40 6.43 -12.17
N ARG A 136 20.14 7.75 -12.16
CA ARG A 136 19.90 8.52 -10.95
C ARG A 136 18.57 9.25 -11.10
N LEU A 137 17.75 9.20 -10.06
CA LEU A 137 16.51 9.96 -9.98
C LEU A 137 16.85 11.31 -9.34
N SER A 138 16.81 12.38 -10.14
CA SER A 138 17.13 13.73 -9.69
C SER A 138 16.18 14.21 -8.58
N PRO A 139 16.59 15.21 -7.78
CA PRO A 139 15.71 15.89 -6.83
C PRO A 139 14.40 16.32 -7.49
N HIS A 140 13.29 16.12 -6.79
CA HIS A 140 11.92 16.43 -7.24
C HIS A 140 11.46 15.73 -8.53
N ALA A 141 12.18 14.71 -9.01
CA ALA A 141 11.75 13.93 -10.15
C ALA A 141 10.69 12.89 -9.77
N LEU A 142 9.80 12.61 -10.71
CA LEU A 142 8.78 11.56 -10.64
C LEU A 142 9.19 10.35 -11.47
N VAL A 143 8.84 9.16 -10.99
CA VAL A 143 9.02 7.91 -11.73
C VAL A 143 7.83 6.98 -11.54
N ALA A 144 7.48 6.18 -12.57
CA ALA A 144 6.46 5.15 -12.41
C ALA A 144 6.99 4.06 -11.46
N LEU A 145 6.14 3.67 -10.53
CA LEU A 145 6.47 2.69 -9.49
C LEU A 145 5.63 1.45 -9.74
N GLU A 146 6.27 0.29 -9.76
CA GLU A 146 5.61 -0.99 -9.97
C GLU A 146 5.57 -1.73 -8.62
N ASP A 147 6.00 -2.98 -8.56
CA ASP A 147 5.98 -3.77 -7.33
C ASP A 147 7.10 -3.36 -6.35
N CYS A 148 6.79 -3.50 -5.06
CA CYS A 148 7.76 -3.35 -3.99
C CYS A 148 7.84 -4.65 -3.20
N GLU A 149 9.05 -5.17 -3.01
CA GLU A 149 9.35 -6.41 -2.30
C GLU A 149 10.67 -6.24 -1.54
N ASP A 150 10.72 -6.72 -0.30
CA ASP A 150 11.92 -6.73 0.55
C ASP A 150 12.66 -5.37 0.65
N GLY A 151 11.91 -4.26 0.73
CA GLY A 151 12.48 -2.92 0.86
C GLY A 151 12.99 -2.30 -0.44
N TRP A 152 12.73 -2.93 -1.58
CA TRP A 152 13.06 -2.43 -2.91
C TRP A 152 11.80 -2.27 -3.73
N CYS A 153 11.77 -1.25 -4.59
CA CYS A 153 10.69 -1.06 -5.53
C CYS A 153 11.22 -1.03 -6.95
N GLU A 154 10.58 -1.77 -7.84
CA GLU A 154 10.81 -1.64 -9.27
C GLU A 154 10.25 -0.30 -9.77
N VAL A 155 11.05 0.39 -10.56
CA VAL A 155 10.70 1.66 -11.18
C VAL A 155 10.89 1.58 -12.68
N ARG A 156 10.05 2.31 -13.42
CA ARG A 156 10.08 2.34 -14.88
C ARG A 156 10.13 3.77 -15.41
N VAL A 157 11.09 4.01 -16.30
CA VAL A 157 11.20 5.25 -17.08
C VAL A 157 11.24 4.89 -18.55
N ARG A 158 10.14 5.15 -19.27
CA ARG A 158 9.97 4.73 -20.67
C ARG A 158 10.21 3.21 -20.81
N ARG A 159 11.32 2.82 -21.44
CA ARG A 159 11.75 1.43 -21.67
C ARG A 159 12.77 0.93 -20.64
N MET A 160 13.29 1.81 -19.78
CA MET A 160 14.24 1.46 -18.74
C MET A 160 13.49 0.97 -17.49
N ARG A 161 13.98 -0.13 -16.92
CA ARG A 161 13.59 -0.66 -15.62
C ARG A 161 14.79 -0.65 -14.67
N GLY A 162 14.52 -0.48 -13.39
CA GLY A 162 15.51 -0.58 -12.34
C GLY A 162 14.85 -0.59 -10.97
N PHE A 163 15.67 -0.53 -9.92
CA PHE A 163 15.21 -0.69 -8.54
C PHE A 163 15.69 0.47 -7.69
N VAL A 164 14.80 1.04 -6.88
CA VAL A 164 15.13 2.02 -5.84
C VAL A 164 14.87 1.39 -4.48
N ARG A 165 15.58 1.85 -3.44
CA ARG A 165 15.20 1.48 -2.07
C ARG A 165 13.89 2.18 -1.74
N GLN A 166 12.95 1.44 -1.16
CA GLN A 166 11.62 1.93 -0.81
C GLN A 166 11.65 3.14 0.12
N GLN A 167 12.62 3.19 1.04
CA GLN A 167 12.79 4.27 2.00
C GLN A 167 13.38 5.57 1.40
N ASP A 168 14.01 5.48 0.23
CA ASP A 168 14.72 6.62 -0.39
C ASP A 168 13.77 7.47 -1.26
N VAL A 169 12.53 7.03 -1.48
CA VAL A 169 11.55 7.71 -2.32
C VAL A 169 10.20 7.86 -1.61
N PHE A 170 9.49 8.95 -1.86
CA PHE A 170 8.11 9.12 -1.40
C PHE A 170 7.13 8.42 -2.36
N GLY A 171 6.06 7.80 -1.86
CA GLY A 171 5.09 7.04 -2.68
C GLY A 171 5.15 5.52 -2.51
N ALA A 172 6.02 5.04 -1.61
CA ALA A 172 6.31 3.63 -1.43
C ALA A 172 6.19 3.13 0.01
N GLN A 173 6.00 4.01 0.99
CA GLN A 173 5.94 3.63 2.41
C GLN A 173 4.66 2.85 2.73
N GLU A 174 4.78 1.80 3.55
CA GLU A 174 3.63 0.98 3.95
C GLU A 174 2.78 1.63 5.06
N ARG A 175 3.42 2.44 5.91
CA ARG A 175 2.76 3.11 7.04
C ARG A 175 2.13 4.43 6.62
N ALA A 176 1.10 4.85 7.37
CA ALA A 176 0.56 6.20 7.26
C ALA A 176 1.65 7.24 7.60
N LEU A 177 1.81 8.25 6.77
CA LEU A 177 2.76 9.36 6.96
C LEU A 177 2.13 10.54 7.69
N CYS A 178 0.82 10.75 7.53
CA CYS A 178 0.05 11.74 8.27
C CYS A 178 -1.02 11.07 9.14
N ASN A 179 -1.33 11.68 10.28
CA ASN A 179 -2.45 11.26 11.12
C ASN A 179 -3.79 11.62 10.44
N ALA A 180 -4.68 10.63 10.27
CA ALA A 180 -6.00 10.80 9.68
C ALA A 180 -6.89 11.84 10.40
N ALA A 181 -6.70 12.05 11.70
CA ALA A 181 -7.42 13.03 12.50
C ALA A 181 -6.90 14.47 12.33
N ARG A 182 -5.71 14.68 11.75
CA ARG A 182 -5.10 16.01 11.58
C ARG A 182 -5.99 16.90 10.70
N VAL A 183 -6.24 18.13 11.11
CA VAL A 183 -6.98 19.12 10.30
C VAL A 183 -6.20 19.43 9.01
N ALA A 184 -6.93 19.65 7.91
CA ALA A 184 -6.30 20.01 6.64
C ALA A 184 -5.56 21.36 6.75
N GLY A 185 -4.35 21.39 6.21
CA GLY A 185 -3.42 22.50 6.30
C GLY A 185 -2.02 22.09 5.85
N PRO A 186 -1.10 23.06 5.73
CA PRO A 186 0.28 22.79 5.30
C PRO A 186 1.01 21.86 6.27
N GLY A 187 2.14 21.32 5.81
CA GLY A 187 3.14 20.64 6.64
C GLY A 187 3.59 21.49 7.82
N ARG A 188 4.17 20.84 8.84
CA ARG A 188 4.81 21.55 9.96
C ARG A 188 6.29 21.70 9.67
#